data_AF-A0A4R2HET8-F1
#
_entry.id   AF-A0A4R2HET8-F1
#
_cell.length_a   1.000
_cell.length_b   1.000
_cell.length_c   1.000
_cell.angle_alpha   90.00
_cell.angle_beta   90.00
_cell.angle_gamma   90.00
#
_symmetry.space_group_name_H-M   'P 1'
#
loop_
_entity.id
_entity.type
_entity.pdbx_description
1 polymer ?
#
loop_
_entity_poly.entity_id
_entity_poly.type
_entity_poly.pdbx_seq_one_letter_code
_entity_poly.pdbx_strand_id
1 'polypeptide(L)'
;MASVIANMVGFHNSVGGTSVTDWWDNGNDAIAFGRGDKGYLILNDEGSALSGRSFHTSLPAGVYCDVFHGDYSPGGCTGPTYTVDSSGWFRADVAPQDGLALHAGAKVS
;
A
#
# COMPACT_ATOMS: atom_id res chain seq x y z
N MET A 1 17.24 -9.65 2.25
CA MET A 1 15.87 -9.75 2.77
C MET A 1 15.74 -8.70 3.85
N ALA A 2 15.25 -7.50 3.53
CA ALA A 2 14.78 -6.63 4.59
C ALA A 2 13.54 -7.28 5.22
N SER A 3 13.37 -7.07 6.53
CA SER A 3 12.16 -7.49 7.22
C SER A 3 11.04 -6.50 6.89
N VAL A 4 9.81 -6.98 6.73
CA VAL A 4 8.59 -6.16 6.66
C VAL A 4 8.58 -5.05 7.72
N ILE A 5 9.12 -5.32 8.91
CA ILE A 5 9.24 -4.33 9.99
C ILE A 5 10.11 -3.15 9.57
N ALA A 6 11.28 -3.39 8.97
CA ALA A 6 12.19 -2.32 8.53
C ALA A 6 11.55 -1.48 7.41
N ASN A 7 10.86 -2.14 6.47
CA ASN A 7 10.18 -1.45 5.39
C ASN A 7 8.99 -0.62 5.88
N MET A 8 8.25 -1.10 6.88
CA MET A 8 7.15 -0.33 7.49
C MET A 8 7.65 0.83 8.37
N VAL A 9 8.87 0.76 8.93
CA VAL A 9 9.55 1.94 9.50
C VAL A 9 9.88 2.96 8.40
N GLY A 10 10.39 2.50 7.25
CA GLY A 10 10.62 3.35 6.07
C GLY A 10 9.34 4.01 5.55
N PHE A 11 8.24 3.26 5.50
CA PHE A 11 6.90 3.76 5.19
C PHE A 11 6.50 4.87 6.16
N HIS A 12 6.57 4.62 7.48
CA HIS A 12 6.22 5.60 8.51
C HIS A 12 6.98 6.92 8.33
N ASN A 13 8.29 6.85 8.09
CA ASN A 13 9.12 8.01 7.85
C ASN A 13 8.71 8.75 6.56
N SER A 14 8.41 8.00 5.49
CA SER A 14 8.00 8.56 4.19
C SER A 14 6.68 9.33 4.27
N VAL A 15 5.75 8.86 5.10
CA VAL A 15 4.41 9.46 5.24
C VAL A 15 4.32 10.48 6.38
N GLY A 16 5.44 10.83 7.01
CA GLY A 16 5.49 11.75 8.15
C GLY A 16 4.76 13.08 7.90
N GLY A 17 4.05 13.55 8.93
CA GLY A 17 3.32 14.83 8.93
C GLY A 17 1.99 14.84 8.17
N THR A 18 1.53 13.71 7.64
CA THR A 18 0.26 13.62 6.90
C THR A 18 -0.90 13.18 7.79
N SER A 19 -2.12 13.60 7.46
CA SER A 19 -3.36 13.07 8.05
C SER A 19 -3.67 11.67 7.52
N VAL A 20 -4.54 10.94 8.23
CA VAL A 20 -5.20 9.75 7.69
C VAL A 20 -6.27 10.21 6.69
N THR A 21 -6.30 9.61 5.50
CA THR A 21 -7.25 9.90 4.42
C THR A 21 -7.80 8.60 3.85
N ASP A 22 -8.75 8.68 2.91
CA ASP A 22 -9.18 7.53 2.09
C ASP A 22 -9.52 6.26 2.91
N TRP A 23 -10.13 6.46 4.08
CA TRP A 23 -10.48 5.38 4.98
C TRP A 23 -11.52 4.46 4.33
N TRP A 24 -11.26 3.16 4.45
CA TRP A 24 -12.19 2.11 4.10
C TRP A 24 -12.07 0.97 5.11
N ASP A 25 -13.20 0.37 5.44
CA ASP A 25 -13.30 -0.89 6.15
C ASP A 25 -14.45 -1.71 5.56
N ASN A 26 -14.44 -3.02 5.80
CA ASN A 26 -15.52 -3.92 5.39
C ASN A 26 -16.57 -4.16 6.50
N GLY A 27 -16.53 -3.39 7.60
CA GLY A 27 -17.32 -3.63 8.80
C GLY A 27 -16.82 -4.75 9.70
N ASN A 28 -15.63 -5.31 9.44
CA ASN A 28 -15.00 -6.39 10.19
C ASN A 28 -13.47 -6.15 10.29
N ASP A 29 -12.61 -7.15 10.06
CA ASP A 29 -11.18 -7.10 10.37
C ASP A 29 -10.29 -6.76 9.14
N ALA A 30 -10.88 -6.16 8.11
CA ALA A 30 -10.13 -5.63 6.96
C ALA A 30 -10.28 -4.11 6.84
N ILE A 31 -9.14 -3.41 6.79
CA ILE A 31 -9.08 -1.95 6.69
C ILE A 31 -8.12 -1.50 5.59
N ALA A 32 -8.37 -0.32 5.05
CA ALA A 32 -7.44 0.39 4.18
C ALA A 32 -7.50 1.89 4.44
N PHE A 33 -6.37 2.58 4.34
CA PHE A 33 -6.33 4.02 4.50
C PHE A 33 -5.11 4.67 3.83
N GLY A 34 -5.30 5.91 3.42
CA GLY A 34 -4.26 6.79 2.93
C GLY A 34 -3.57 7.59 4.04
N ARG A 35 -2.39 8.11 3.70
CA ARG A 35 -1.61 9.05 4.49
C ARG A 35 -1.30 10.27 3.64
N GLY A 36 -2.34 11.09 3.43
CA GLY A 36 -2.33 12.14 2.43
C GLY A 36 -1.99 11.58 1.04
N ASP A 37 -1.26 12.36 0.25
CA ASP A 37 -0.73 11.97 -1.06
C ASP A 37 0.60 11.18 -0.98
N LYS A 38 1.03 10.76 0.22
CA LYS A 38 2.34 10.14 0.44
C LYS A 38 2.33 8.64 0.63
N GLY A 39 1.21 8.04 0.99
CA GLY A 39 1.15 6.59 1.18
C GLY A 39 -0.24 6.03 1.35
N TYR A 40 -0.33 4.71 1.24
CA TYR A 40 -1.54 3.93 1.37
C TYR A 40 -1.21 2.57 2.00
N LEU A 41 -2.03 2.11 2.94
CA LEU A 41 -1.88 0.83 3.63
C LEU A 41 -3.19 0.06 3.57
N ILE A 42 -3.11 -1.24 3.31
CA ILE A 42 -4.20 -2.20 3.46
C ILE A 42 -3.75 -3.26 4.46
N LEU A 43 -4.66 -3.64 5.36
CA LEU A 43 -4.47 -4.76 6.29
C LEU A 43 -5.71 -5.65 6.24
N ASN A 44 -5.50 -6.95 6.17
CA ASN A 44 -6.54 -7.96 6.20
C ASN A 44 -6.22 -8.97 7.30
N ASP A 45 -6.83 -8.83 8.47
CA ASP A 45 -6.69 -9.79 9.57
C ASP A 45 -7.77 -10.89 9.53
N GLU A 46 -8.50 -10.99 8.42
CA GLU A 46 -9.51 -12.02 8.23
C GLU A 46 -8.90 -13.36 7.79
N GLY A 47 -9.66 -14.44 8.02
CA GLY A 47 -9.33 -15.77 7.50
C GLY A 47 -9.58 -15.95 5.99
N SER A 48 -10.15 -14.95 5.32
CA SER A 48 -10.42 -14.95 3.87
C SER A 48 -9.65 -13.84 3.16
N ALA A 49 -9.33 -14.07 1.88
CA ALA A 49 -8.68 -13.06 1.06
C ALA A 49 -9.65 -11.95 0.65
N LEU A 50 -9.16 -10.72 0.55
CA LEU A 50 -9.80 -9.70 -0.27
C LEU A 50 -9.42 -9.97 -1.73
N SER A 51 -10.41 -10.17 -2.61
CA SER A 51 -10.14 -10.49 -4.02
C SER A 51 -11.01 -9.66 -4.96
N GLY A 52 -10.40 -9.23 -6.06
CA GLY A 52 -11.02 -8.45 -7.12
C GLY A 52 -11.36 -7.01 -6.77
N ARG A 53 -10.79 -6.46 -5.69
CA ARG A 53 -11.19 -5.16 -5.14
C ARG A 53 -10.30 -4.03 -5.64
N SER A 54 -10.91 -2.89 -5.95
CA SER A 54 -10.21 -1.63 -6.21
C SER A 54 -10.26 -0.70 -4.99
N PHE A 55 -9.13 -0.09 -4.66
CA PHE A 55 -8.96 0.86 -3.56
C PHE A 55 -8.67 2.25 -4.14
N HIS A 56 -9.26 3.28 -3.53
CA HIS A 56 -8.99 4.67 -3.88
C HIS A 56 -7.93 5.23 -2.94
N THR A 57 -6.94 5.89 -3.50
CA THR A 57 -5.83 6.53 -2.80
C THR A 57 -5.61 7.92 -3.35
N SER A 58 -5.06 8.81 -2.51
CA SER A 58 -4.59 10.13 -2.94
C SER A 58 -3.16 10.11 -3.50
N LEU A 59 -2.53 8.94 -3.64
CA LEU A 59 -1.23 8.80 -4.30
C LEU A 59 -1.31 9.29 -5.76
N PRO A 60 -0.29 10.00 -6.26
CA PRO A 60 -0.21 10.33 -7.68
C PRO A 60 -0.19 9.09 -8.56
N ALA A 61 -0.71 9.18 -9.78
CA ALA A 61 -0.67 8.09 -10.74
C ALA A 61 0.75 7.57 -10.97
N GLY A 62 0.88 6.25 -11.08
CA GLY A 62 2.15 5.58 -11.34
C GLY A 62 2.23 4.16 -10.79
N VAL A 63 3.41 3.57 -10.88
CA VAL A 63 3.68 2.21 -10.43
C VAL A 63 4.45 2.25 -9.13
N TYR A 64 3.96 1.56 -8.11
CA TYR A 64 4.53 1.55 -6.77
C TYR A 64 4.94 0.14 -6.37
N CYS A 65 6.07 0.02 -5.65
CA CYS A 65 6.41 -1.23 -4.98
C CYS A 65 5.49 -1.46 -3.78
N ASP A 66 5.09 -2.70 -3.59
CA ASP A 66 4.57 -3.14 -2.31
C ASP A 66 5.71 -3.39 -1.33
N VAL A 67 5.92 -2.44 -0.44
CA VAL A 67 7.02 -2.52 0.54
C VAL A 67 6.71 -3.48 1.70
N PHE A 68 5.47 -3.96 1.79
CA PHE A 68 5.09 -5.02 2.73
C PHE A 68 5.72 -6.36 2.34
N HIS A 69 5.83 -6.59 1.03
CA HIS A 69 6.28 -7.86 0.44
C HIS A 69 7.66 -7.81 -0.22
N GLY A 70 8.27 -6.64 -0.34
CA GLY A 70 9.60 -6.55 -0.95
C GLY A 70 10.29 -5.22 -0.76
N ASP A 71 11.53 -5.17 -1.23
CA ASP A 71 12.39 -4.00 -1.13
C ASP A 71 12.25 -3.17 -2.41
N TYR A 72 12.18 -1.85 -2.24
CA TYR A 72 12.35 -0.89 -3.32
C TYR A 72 13.83 -0.60 -3.54
N SER A 73 14.24 -0.54 -4.80
CA SER A 73 15.48 0.12 -5.20
C SER A 73 15.23 0.96 -6.45
N PRO A 74 16.04 1.99 -6.72
CA PRO A 74 15.90 2.78 -7.94
C PRO A 74 15.91 1.85 -9.18
N GLY A 75 14.78 1.79 -9.89
CA GLY A 75 14.60 0.94 -11.07
C GLY A 75 13.80 -0.35 -10.88
N GLY A 76 13.38 -0.72 -9.65
CA GLY A 76 12.50 -1.87 -9.47
C GLY A 76 12.19 -2.29 -8.03
N CYS A 77 11.43 -3.36 -7.91
CA CYS A 77 10.97 -3.95 -6.65
C CYS A 77 11.38 -5.42 -6.61
N THR A 78 11.72 -5.94 -5.43
CA THR A 78 11.87 -7.39 -5.25
C THR A 78 10.52 -8.10 -5.07
N GLY A 79 9.48 -7.34 -4.70
CA GLY A 79 8.12 -7.82 -4.50
C GLY A 79 7.15 -7.34 -5.59
N PRO A 80 5.83 -7.51 -5.37
CA PRO A 80 4.79 -7.06 -6.27
C PRO A 80 4.82 -5.54 -6.52
N THR A 81 4.18 -5.14 -7.62
CA THR A 81 3.93 -3.73 -7.94
C THR A 81 2.45 -3.49 -8.16
N TYR A 82 2.01 -2.27 -7.87
CA TYR A 82 0.64 -1.83 -8.07
C TYR A 82 0.60 -0.52 -8.86
N THR A 83 -0.24 -0.49 -9.89
CA THR A 83 -0.46 0.69 -10.73
C THR A 83 -1.63 1.49 -10.17
N VAL A 84 -1.36 2.71 -9.74
CA VAL A 84 -2.36 3.73 -9.41
C VAL A 84 -2.65 4.52 -10.68
N ASP A 85 -3.92 4.59 -11.08
CA ASP A 85 -4.34 5.34 -12.26
C ASP A 85 -4.44 6.86 -12.00
N SER A 86 -4.76 7.62 -13.04
CA SER A 86 -4.91 9.09 -12.97
C SER A 86 -6.05 9.57 -12.07
N SER A 87 -6.97 8.67 -11.70
CA SER A 87 -8.08 8.93 -10.79
C SER A 87 -7.82 8.39 -9.38
N GLY A 88 -6.60 7.94 -9.07
CA GLY A 88 -6.22 7.46 -7.74
C GLY A 88 -6.67 6.03 -7.45
N TRP A 89 -7.12 5.25 -8.44
CA TRP A 89 -7.56 3.87 -8.22
C TRP A 89 -6.46 2.87 -8.52
N PHE A 90 -6.40 1.81 -7.72
CA PHE A 90 -5.61 0.61 -8.02
C PHE A 90 -6.36 -0.64 -7.57
N ARG A 91 -6.12 -1.77 -8.25
CA ARG A 91 -6.67 -3.07 -7.87
C ARG A 91 -5.64 -3.86 -7.08
N ALA A 92 -6.07 -4.46 -5.98
CA ALA A 92 -5.24 -5.36 -5.19
C ALA A 92 -6.04 -6.53 -4.63
N ASP A 93 -5.43 -7.70 -4.67
CA ASP A 93 -5.86 -8.87 -3.92
C ASP A 93 -4.94 -8.97 -2.69
N VAL A 94 -5.52 -9.14 -1.50
CA VAL A 94 -4.77 -9.23 -0.23
C VAL A 94 -5.12 -10.56 0.42
N ALA A 95 -4.10 -11.37 0.69
CA ALA A 95 -4.27 -12.70 1.27
C ALA A 95 -4.88 -12.61 2.70
N PRO A 96 -5.39 -13.74 3.23
CA PRO A 96 -5.76 -13.80 4.65
C PRO A 96 -4.56 -13.47 5.54
N GLN A 97 -4.79 -12.71 6.61
CA GLN A 97 -3.76 -12.39 7.62
C GLN A 97 -2.52 -11.71 7.03
N ASP A 98 -2.75 -10.76 6.12
CA ASP A 98 -1.71 -10.14 5.30
C ASP A 98 -1.95 -8.64 5.10
N GLY A 99 -1.02 -7.95 4.45
CA GLY A 99 -1.08 -6.52 4.19
C GLY A 99 -0.42 -6.08 2.90
N LEU A 100 -0.55 -4.80 2.59
CA LEU A 100 0.04 -4.18 1.41
C LEU A 100 0.32 -2.71 1.73
N ALA A 101 1.51 -2.22 1.40
CA ALA A 101 1.89 -0.83 1.65
C ALA A 101 2.54 -0.17 0.43
N LEU A 102 2.01 0.97 0.01
CA LEU A 102 2.55 1.80 -1.07
C LEU A 102 2.91 3.18 -0.52
N HIS A 103 4.04 3.76 -0.94
CA HIS A 103 4.35 5.15 -0.62
C HIS A 103 5.10 5.89 -1.74
N ALA A 104 5.00 7.21 -1.76
CA ALA A 104 5.59 8.08 -2.79
C ALA A 104 7.11 7.90 -2.98
N GLY A 105 7.82 7.51 -1.92
CA GLY A 105 9.25 7.22 -1.95
C GLY A 105 9.63 5.87 -2.58
N ALA A 106 8.65 5.00 -2.85
CA ALA A 106 8.82 3.70 -3.50
C ALA A 106 8.10 3.64 -4.87
N LYS A 107 7.99 4.79 -5.53
CA LYS A 107 7.46 4.91 -6.88
C LYS A 107 8.52 4.49 -7.91
N VAL A 108 8.14 3.62 -8.85
CA VAL A 108 8.99 3.09 -9.92
C VAL A 108 8.85 3.93 -11.20
N SER A 109 7.62 4.29 -11.58
CA SER A 109 7.31 5.12 -12.75
C SER A 109 6.06 5.95 -12.55
#